data_AF-A0A0G4GNT1-F1
#
_entry.id   AF-A0A0G4GNT1-F1
#
_cell.length_a   1.000
_cell.length_b   1.000
_cell.length_c   1.000
_cell.angle_alpha   90.00
_cell.angle_beta   90.00
_cell.angle_gamma   90.00
#
_symmetry.space_group_name_H-M   'P 1'
#
loop_
_entity.id
_entity.type
_entity.pdbx_description
1 polymer ?
#
loop_
_entity_poly.entity_id
_entity_poly.type
_entity_poly.pdbx_seq_one_letter_code
_entity_poly.pdbx_strand_id
1 'polypeptide(L)'
;MQHNQQQPDQQQQHPIEYIFVGRRTFYLLSLNDILRLRKTCRWARGLFGAPQLRQRLSHEVSTPAGLRRTADGQQLLTFDDQQMGEGDLLAALCVTGAGGWSEMSEAVELAGQCGHCQLPVSLTAGDLHQYPNKTAYLAGPRVLAQLKMVGPHIHFGNGVTFQLFDHGNKLRAIKDDIDLAIDIDPPLPANDFFQQHRQQHDPAVRSSITYASPTGWRSLTVPWDYSSVSFFVKNIVLNHFKRSHETNGTHREIDRHVDNSRLDTLMTQSLHTPVEGCTTTASFRFAGHTWCLSVEVKTTESAMCGVGGAFRDRFPQTTRLARAVLGAVISAILCGR
;
A
#
# COMPACT_ATOMS: atom_id res chain seq x y z
N MET A 1 -42.60 -19.65 -59.08
CA MET A 1 -42.22 -18.74 -57.97
C MET A 1 -41.17 -19.45 -57.14
N GLN A 2 -39.95 -18.91 -57.13
CA GLN A 2 -38.85 -19.34 -56.27
C GLN A 2 -39.15 -18.96 -54.82
N HIS A 3 -38.87 -19.84 -53.86
CA HIS A 3 -38.51 -19.43 -52.50
C HIS A 3 -37.26 -20.20 -52.10
N ASN A 4 -36.17 -19.44 -52.07
CA ASN A 4 -34.84 -19.82 -51.64
C ASN A 4 -34.80 -19.64 -50.11
N GLN A 5 -34.79 -20.72 -49.34
CA GLN A 5 -34.48 -20.66 -47.91
C GLN A 5 -33.02 -21.05 -47.72
N GLN A 6 -32.16 -20.02 -47.68
CA GLN A 6 -30.82 -20.13 -47.13
C GLN A 6 -30.93 -20.44 -45.63
N GLN A 7 -30.48 -21.62 -45.22
CA GLN A 7 -30.12 -21.88 -43.83
C GLN A 7 -28.99 -20.91 -43.44
N PRO A 8 -29.06 -20.24 -42.28
CA PRO A 8 -27.94 -19.47 -41.79
C PRO A 8 -26.80 -20.43 -41.43
N ASP A 9 -25.60 -20.13 -41.94
CA ASP A 9 -24.34 -20.77 -41.56
C ASP A 9 -24.26 -20.90 -40.03
N GLN A 10 -24.48 -22.10 -39.52
CA GLN A 10 -24.01 -22.48 -38.20
C GLN A 10 -22.49 -22.47 -38.28
N GLN A 11 -21.88 -21.33 -37.92
CA GLN A 11 -20.49 -21.27 -37.52
C GLN A 11 -20.26 -22.44 -36.55
N GLN A 12 -19.45 -23.41 -36.97
CA GLN A 12 -19.06 -24.56 -36.18
C GLN A 12 -18.36 -24.05 -34.91
N GLN A 13 -19.12 -23.87 -33.84
CA GLN A 13 -18.58 -23.60 -32.52
C GLN A 13 -17.74 -24.82 -32.12
N HIS A 14 -16.45 -24.61 -31.87
CA HIS A 14 -15.55 -25.69 -31.49
C HIS A 14 -16.10 -26.36 -30.21
N PRO A 15 -16.11 -27.69 -30.07
CA PRO A 15 -16.69 -28.37 -28.89
C PRO A 15 -16.10 -27.95 -27.53
N ILE A 16 -14.95 -27.28 -27.54
CA ILE A 16 -14.30 -26.71 -26.35
C ILE A 16 -14.85 -25.30 -26.01
N GLU A 17 -15.46 -24.55 -26.95
CA GLU A 17 -16.12 -23.27 -26.66
C GLU A 17 -17.19 -23.44 -25.59
N TYR A 18 -17.97 -24.52 -25.66
CA TYR A 18 -19.04 -24.78 -24.69
C TYR A 18 -18.54 -24.88 -23.24
N ILE A 19 -17.29 -25.32 -23.03
CA ILE A 19 -16.66 -25.36 -21.71
C ILE A 19 -16.35 -23.94 -21.22
N PHE A 20 -15.95 -23.03 -22.11
CA PHE A 20 -15.51 -21.67 -21.77
C PHE A 20 -16.59 -20.58 -21.91
N VAL A 21 -17.74 -20.90 -22.51
CA VAL A 21 -18.87 -19.97 -22.72
C VAL A 21 -19.72 -19.76 -21.43
N GLY A 22 -19.53 -20.59 -20.40
CA GLY A 22 -20.18 -20.41 -19.10
C GLY A 22 -19.53 -19.29 -18.27
N ARG A 23 -20.35 -18.37 -17.71
CA ARG A 23 -19.88 -17.28 -16.81
C ARG A 23 -19.03 -17.75 -15.62
N ARG A 24 -19.13 -19.03 -15.21
CA ARG A 24 -18.40 -19.60 -14.07
C ARG A 24 -17.10 -20.30 -14.44
N THR A 25 -16.99 -20.88 -15.64
CA THR A 25 -15.80 -21.62 -16.09
C THR A 25 -14.65 -20.70 -16.47
N PHE A 26 -14.93 -19.44 -16.84
CA PHE A 26 -13.91 -18.44 -17.16
C PHE A 26 -12.97 -18.09 -16.00
N TYR A 27 -13.45 -18.26 -14.76
CA TYR A 27 -12.68 -17.97 -13.54
C TYR A 27 -11.90 -19.19 -13.01
N LEU A 28 -12.10 -20.38 -13.57
CA LEU A 28 -11.46 -21.61 -13.08
C LEU A 28 -10.00 -21.74 -13.50
N LEU A 29 -9.63 -21.16 -14.64
CA LEU A 29 -8.24 -21.20 -15.12
C LEU A 29 -7.38 -20.22 -14.34
N SER A 30 -6.16 -20.61 -13.97
CA SER A 30 -5.19 -19.64 -13.46
C SER A 30 -4.74 -18.69 -14.56
N LEU A 31 -4.19 -17.53 -14.19
CA LEU A 31 -3.59 -16.61 -15.18
C LEU A 31 -2.46 -17.32 -15.96
N ASN A 32 -1.69 -18.18 -15.32
CA ASN A 32 -0.63 -18.94 -15.99
C ASN A 32 -1.19 -19.89 -17.06
N ASP A 33 -2.34 -20.53 -16.79
CA ASP A 33 -3.00 -21.41 -17.75
C ASP A 33 -3.53 -20.62 -18.95
N ILE A 34 -4.13 -19.45 -18.70
CA ILE A 34 -4.57 -18.54 -19.77
C ILE A 34 -3.39 -18.13 -20.64
N LEU A 35 -2.28 -17.70 -20.03
CA LEU A 35 -1.07 -17.32 -20.77
C LEU A 35 -0.51 -18.49 -21.58
N ARG A 36 -0.49 -19.70 -21.02
CA ARG A 36 -0.02 -20.91 -21.70
C ARG A 36 -0.91 -21.25 -22.90
N LEU A 37 -2.22 -21.26 -22.71
CA LEU A 37 -3.20 -21.52 -23.78
C LEU A 37 -3.13 -20.49 -24.90
N ARG A 38 -3.04 -19.21 -24.57
CA ARG A 38 -2.86 -18.12 -25.57
C ARG A 38 -1.54 -18.25 -26.34
N LYS A 39 -0.50 -18.80 -25.72
CA LYS A 39 0.80 -19.05 -26.38
C LYS A 39 0.73 -20.26 -27.32
N THR A 40 0.08 -21.34 -26.90
CA THR A 40 0.07 -22.62 -27.65
C THR A 40 -1.01 -22.70 -28.73
N CYS A 41 -2.14 -22.00 -28.57
CA CYS A 41 -3.32 -22.16 -29.41
C CYS A 41 -3.81 -20.82 -29.96
N ARG A 42 -3.74 -20.63 -31.29
CA ARG A 42 -4.20 -19.39 -31.96
C ARG A 42 -5.68 -19.09 -31.72
N TRP A 43 -6.54 -20.10 -31.83
CA TRP A 43 -7.98 -19.97 -31.57
C TRP A 43 -8.26 -19.58 -30.11
N ALA A 44 -7.48 -20.10 -29.14
CA ALA A 44 -7.64 -19.75 -27.73
C ALA A 44 -7.30 -18.27 -27.43
N ARG A 45 -6.53 -17.59 -28.29
CA ARG A 45 -6.34 -16.13 -28.16
C ARG A 45 -7.65 -15.37 -28.29
N GLY A 46 -8.53 -15.81 -29.21
CA GLY A 46 -9.85 -15.21 -29.40
C GLY A 46 -10.79 -15.44 -28.21
N LEU A 47 -10.65 -16.56 -27.49
CA LEU A 47 -11.43 -16.86 -26.30
C LEU A 47 -11.10 -15.95 -25.10
N PHE A 48 -9.84 -15.54 -24.98
CA PHE A 48 -9.36 -14.66 -23.91
C PHE A 48 -9.08 -13.26 -24.44
N GLY A 49 -9.98 -12.73 -25.26
CA GLY A 49 -9.89 -11.37 -25.81
C GLY A 49 -10.13 -10.29 -24.76
N ALA A 50 -9.99 -9.03 -25.16
CA ALA A 50 -10.14 -7.89 -24.26
C ALA A 50 -11.46 -7.88 -23.46
N PRO A 51 -12.66 -8.13 -24.04
CA PRO A 51 -13.90 -8.15 -23.27
C PRO A 51 -13.90 -9.16 -22.13
N GLN A 52 -13.39 -10.36 -22.38
CA GLN A 52 -13.36 -11.43 -21.39
C GLN A 52 -12.30 -11.16 -20.31
N LEU A 53 -11.14 -10.62 -20.69
CA LEU A 53 -10.11 -10.21 -19.74
C LEU A 53 -10.60 -9.09 -18.81
N ARG A 54 -11.33 -8.09 -19.32
CA ARG A 54 -11.98 -7.04 -18.49
C ARG A 54 -12.97 -7.62 -17.50
N GLN A 55 -13.85 -8.51 -17.96
CA GLN A 55 -14.81 -9.17 -17.09
C GLN A 55 -14.12 -9.91 -15.94
N ARG A 56 -13.01 -10.60 -16.22
CA ARG A 56 -12.22 -11.25 -15.17
C ARG A 56 -11.51 -10.27 -14.26
N LEU A 57 -10.92 -9.21 -14.80
CA LEU A 57 -10.27 -8.20 -13.97
C LEU A 57 -11.27 -7.60 -12.96
N SER A 58 -12.46 -7.21 -13.43
CA SER A 58 -13.54 -6.74 -12.57
C SER A 58 -13.90 -7.74 -11.47
N HIS A 59 -13.98 -9.02 -11.81
CA HIS A 59 -14.24 -10.09 -10.83
C HIS A 59 -13.12 -10.20 -9.78
N GLU A 60 -11.86 -10.33 -10.21
CA GLU A 60 -10.69 -10.51 -9.32
C GLU A 60 -10.55 -9.33 -8.34
N VAL A 61 -10.69 -8.11 -8.84
CA VAL A 61 -10.60 -6.89 -8.03
C VAL A 61 -11.73 -6.79 -6.99
N SER A 62 -12.91 -7.32 -7.33
CA SER A 62 -14.09 -7.31 -6.44
C SER A 62 -14.03 -8.36 -5.32
N THR A 63 -13.09 -9.31 -5.36
CA THR A 63 -12.97 -10.35 -4.34
C THR A 63 -12.29 -9.86 -3.05
N PRO A 64 -12.63 -10.40 -1.86
CA PRO A 64 -11.95 -10.06 -0.60
C PRO A 64 -10.47 -10.46 -0.55
N ALA A 65 -10.09 -11.49 -1.32
CA ALA A 65 -8.69 -11.88 -1.54
C ALA A 65 -7.96 -10.92 -2.50
N GLY A 66 -8.72 -10.17 -3.29
CA GLY A 66 -8.25 -9.06 -4.13
C GLY A 66 -8.24 -7.72 -3.38
N LEU A 67 -8.40 -6.64 -4.14
CA LEU A 67 -8.20 -5.25 -3.69
C LEU A 67 -9.41 -4.66 -2.94
N ARG A 68 -10.38 -5.51 -2.57
CA ARG A 68 -11.53 -5.16 -1.75
C ARG A 68 -11.19 -5.38 -0.28
N ARG A 69 -10.38 -4.48 0.27
CA ARG A 69 -10.23 -4.32 1.72
C ARG A 69 -10.23 -2.85 2.06
N THR A 70 -11.32 -2.43 2.66
CA THR A 70 -11.40 -1.27 3.56
C THR A 70 -12.28 -1.71 4.73
N ALA A 71 -12.16 -1.05 5.87
CA ALA A 71 -13.08 -1.25 6.99
C ALA A 71 -14.56 -1.03 6.59
N ASP A 72 -14.79 -0.28 5.50
CA ASP A 72 -16.11 0.10 4.97
C ASP A 72 -16.54 -0.69 3.70
N GLY A 73 -15.73 -1.64 3.23
CA GLY A 73 -16.03 -2.48 2.06
C GLY A 73 -15.90 -1.80 0.68
N GLN A 74 -15.41 -0.56 0.65
CA GLN A 74 -14.99 0.18 -0.54
C GLN A 74 -13.76 -0.47 -1.21
N GLN A 75 -13.73 -0.39 -2.54
CA GLN A 75 -12.65 -0.89 -3.37
C GLN A 75 -11.45 0.06 -3.29
N LEU A 76 -10.25 -0.48 -3.10
CA LEU A 76 -9.04 0.34 -2.98
C LEU A 76 -8.48 0.75 -4.35
N LEU A 77 -8.43 -0.19 -5.29
CA LEU A 77 -7.87 0.01 -6.62
C LEU A 77 -8.89 -0.36 -7.70
N THR A 78 -8.89 0.40 -8.77
CA THR A 78 -9.58 0.11 -10.03
C THR A 78 -8.59 0.25 -11.19
N PHE A 79 -8.99 -0.17 -12.38
CA PHE A 79 -8.19 -0.04 -13.59
C PHE A 79 -8.99 0.75 -14.62
N ASP A 80 -8.32 1.66 -15.33
CA ASP A 80 -8.88 2.33 -16.52
C ASP A 80 -8.83 1.36 -17.72
N ASP A 81 -9.67 0.32 -17.63
CA ASP A 81 -9.62 -0.86 -18.49
C ASP A 81 -10.20 -0.61 -19.89
N GLN A 82 -10.92 0.50 -20.09
CA GLN A 82 -11.57 0.84 -21.35
C GLN A 82 -10.53 1.09 -22.45
N GLN A 83 -9.45 1.78 -22.10
CA GLN A 83 -8.34 2.10 -23.01
C GLN A 83 -7.27 1.01 -23.07
N MET A 84 -7.35 0.00 -22.21
CA MET A 84 -6.37 -1.09 -22.14
C MET A 84 -6.53 -2.09 -23.28
N GLY A 85 -5.40 -2.40 -23.92
CA GLY A 85 -5.29 -3.53 -24.84
C GLY A 85 -5.20 -4.87 -24.11
N GLU A 86 -5.21 -5.97 -24.85
CA GLU A 86 -5.10 -7.32 -24.24
C GLU A 86 -3.83 -7.50 -23.41
N GLY A 87 -2.71 -6.90 -23.83
CA GLY A 87 -1.45 -6.93 -23.08
C GLY A 87 -1.56 -6.25 -21.71
N ASP A 88 -2.18 -5.06 -21.69
CA ASP A 88 -2.36 -4.27 -20.47
C ASP A 88 -3.34 -4.95 -19.51
N LEU A 89 -4.42 -5.53 -20.04
CA LEU A 89 -5.37 -6.30 -19.23
C LEU A 89 -4.72 -7.54 -18.61
N LEU A 90 -3.84 -8.23 -19.33
CA LEU A 90 -3.06 -9.34 -18.77
C LEU A 90 -2.06 -8.87 -17.71
N ALA A 91 -1.46 -7.69 -17.88
CA ALA A 91 -0.60 -7.09 -16.87
C ALA A 91 -1.39 -6.70 -15.61
N ALA A 92 -2.57 -6.10 -15.75
CA ALA A 92 -3.48 -5.77 -14.65
C ALA A 92 -3.91 -7.03 -13.87
N LEU A 93 -4.25 -8.11 -14.57
CA LEU A 93 -4.56 -9.40 -13.96
C LEU A 93 -3.34 -9.98 -13.23
N CYS A 94 -2.14 -9.81 -13.77
CA CYS A 94 -0.90 -10.26 -13.13
C CYS A 94 -0.65 -9.50 -11.82
N VAL A 95 -0.79 -8.18 -11.85
CA VAL A 95 -0.60 -7.30 -10.69
C VAL A 95 -1.63 -7.59 -9.60
N THR A 96 -2.88 -7.85 -9.99
CA THR A 96 -3.96 -8.21 -9.06
C THR A 96 -3.71 -9.60 -8.44
N GLY A 97 -3.44 -10.61 -9.27
CA GLY A 97 -3.37 -12.02 -8.84
C GLY A 97 -2.05 -12.43 -8.19
N ALA A 98 -0.91 -11.83 -8.56
CA ALA A 98 0.38 -12.11 -7.92
C ALA A 98 0.63 -11.24 -6.69
N GLY A 99 -0.33 -10.38 -6.33
CA GLY A 99 -0.04 -9.09 -5.74
C GLY A 99 -0.01 -9.02 -4.22
N GLY A 100 -0.68 -9.89 -3.46
CA GLY A 100 -0.69 -9.81 -1.98
C GLY A 100 -0.59 -8.36 -1.46
N TRP A 101 -1.65 -7.58 -1.68
CA TRP A 101 -1.63 -6.11 -1.58
C TRP A 101 -1.76 -5.57 -0.15
N SER A 102 -1.93 -6.43 0.86
CA SER A 102 -2.25 -6.06 2.24
C SER A 102 -1.43 -4.90 2.79
N GLU A 103 -0.11 -4.94 2.61
CA GLU A 103 0.87 -4.01 3.17
C GLU A 103 0.73 -2.63 2.51
N MET A 104 0.68 -2.60 1.17
CA MET A 104 0.50 -1.35 0.44
C MET A 104 -0.94 -0.84 0.50
N SER A 105 -1.92 -1.72 0.72
CA SER A 105 -3.33 -1.36 0.87
C SER A 105 -3.54 -0.45 2.07
N GLU A 106 -2.95 -0.77 3.21
CA GLU A 106 -3.03 0.09 4.40
C GLU A 106 -2.42 1.48 4.13
N ALA A 107 -1.29 1.55 3.42
CA ALA A 107 -0.64 2.81 3.10
C ALA A 107 -1.44 3.67 2.11
N VAL A 108 -2.10 3.06 1.12
CA VAL A 108 -2.99 3.76 0.17
C VAL A 108 -4.28 4.20 0.86
N GLU A 109 -4.87 3.34 1.71
CA GLU A 109 -6.06 3.68 2.50
C GLU A 109 -5.78 4.87 3.42
N LEU A 110 -4.65 4.86 4.13
CA LEU A 110 -4.19 5.99 4.94
C LEU A 110 -4.02 7.27 4.11
N ALA A 111 -3.42 7.18 2.92
CA ALA A 111 -3.28 8.33 2.04
C ALA A 111 -4.65 8.89 1.61
N GLY A 112 -5.64 8.02 1.38
CA GLY A 112 -7.01 8.43 1.12
C GLY A 112 -7.68 9.12 2.32
N GLN A 113 -7.53 8.55 3.52
CA GLN A 113 -8.04 9.14 4.76
C GLN A 113 -7.42 10.50 5.07
N CYS A 114 -6.15 10.71 4.71
CA CYS A 114 -5.47 11.99 4.82
C CYS A 114 -5.83 12.99 3.70
N GLY A 115 -6.68 12.61 2.74
CA GLY A 115 -7.06 13.46 1.59
C GLY A 115 -5.94 13.65 0.56
N HIS A 116 -4.92 12.78 0.59
CA HIS A 116 -3.77 12.82 -0.33
C HIS A 116 -3.91 11.84 -1.50
N CYS A 117 -4.90 10.96 -1.49
CA CYS A 117 -5.13 10.00 -2.57
C CYS A 117 -6.64 9.86 -2.84
N GLN A 118 -7.04 9.87 -4.10
CA GLN A 118 -8.44 9.63 -4.47
C GLN A 118 -8.68 8.12 -4.52
N LEU A 119 -9.63 7.64 -3.69
CA LEU A 119 -10.03 6.24 -3.69
C LEU A 119 -11.35 6.04 -4.47
N PRO A 120 -11.51 4.92 -5.21
CA PRO A 120 -10.47 3.96 -5.56
C PRO A 120 -9.38 4.58 -6.46
N VAL A 121 -8.13 4.14 -6.31
CA VAL A 121 -7.04 4.57 -7.21
C VAL A 121 -7.23 3.91 -8.57
N SER A 122 -7.29 4.71 -9.64
CA SER A 122 -7.47 4.20 -11.00
C SER A 122 -6.12 4.02 -11.70
N LEU A 123 -5.65 2.77 -11.78
CA LEU A 123 -4.42 2.42 -12.48
C LEU A 123 -4.63 2.42 -13.99
N THR A 124 -3.73 3.11 -14.69
CA THR A 124 -3.69 3.23 -16.15
C THR A 124 -2.71 2.23 -16.76
N ALA A 125 -2.72 2.11 -18.09
CA ALA A 125 -1.68 1.34 -18.80
C ALA A 125 -0.28 1.89 -18.52
N GLY A 126 -0.13 3.22 -18.40
CA GLY A 126 1.15 3.86 -18.09
C GLY A 126 1.71 3.45 -16.72
N ASP A 127 0.84 3.27 -15.73
CA ASP A 127 1.26 2.76 -14.41
C ASP A 127 1.76 1.32 -14.50
N LEU A 128 1.08 0.48 -15.29
CA LEU A 128 1.48 -0.92 -15.51
C LEU A 128 2.80 -1.03 -16.29
N HIS A 129 3.06 -0.09 -17.21
CA HIS A 129 4.26 -0.07 -18.06
C HIS A 129 5.54 0.34 -17.32
N GLN A 130 5.45 0.71 -16.04
CA GLN A 130 6.61 0.81 -15.15
C GLN A 130 7.42 -0.51 -15.10
N TYR A 131 6.76 -1.63 -15.43
CA TYR A 131 7.39 -2.95 -15.51
C TYR A 131 7.26 -3.52 -16.92
N PRO A 132 8.38 -3.88 -17.59
CA PRO A 132 8.33 -4.39 -18.96
C PRO A 132 7.72 -5.79 -19.07
N ASN A 133 7.69 -6.55 -17.97
CA ASN A 133 7.09 -7.90 -17.92
C ASN A 133 6.86 -8.37 -16.47
N LYS A 134 6.16 -9.50 -16.32
CA LYS A 134 5.89 -10.16 -15.03
C LYS A 134 7.16 -10.49 -14.24
N THR A 135 8.24 -10.93 -14.91
CA THR A 135 9.49 -11.26 -14.22
C THR A 135 10.11 -10.01 -13.58
N ALA A 136 10.12 -8.88 -14.29
CA ALA A 136 10.60 -7.62 -13.75
C ALA A 136 9.74 -7.14 -12.57
N TYR A 137 8.41 -7.29 -12.65
CA TYR A 137 7.50 -6.98 -11.54
C TYR A 137 7.78 -7.82 -10.28
N LEU A 138 8.12 -9.11 -10.46
CA LEU A 138 8.38 -10.04 -9.35
C LEU A 138 9.86 -10.09 -8.91
N ALA A 139 10.77 -9.37 -9.59
CA ALA A 139 12.21 -9.45 -9.34
C ALA A 139 12.63 -8.78 -8.01
N GLY A 140 11.87 -7.81 -7.53
CA GLY A 140 12.17 -7.05 -6.32
C GLY A 140 11.10 -7.19 -5.24
N PRO A 141 11.26 -6.46 -4.12
CA PRO A 141 10.23 -6.35 -3.10
C PRO A 141 8.92 -5.85 -3.70
N ARG A 142 7.83 -6.58 -3.40
CA ARG A 142 6.54 -6.37 -4.05
C ARG A 142 5.93 -5.02 -3.69
N VAL A 143 6.07 -4.58 -2.43
CA VAL A 143 5.57 -3.28 -1.98
C VAL A 143 6.24 -2.13 -2.74
N LEU A 144 7.52 -2.25 -3.13
CA LEU A 144 8.16 -1.25 -3.97
C LEU A 144 7.56 -1.19 -5.38
N ALA A 145 7.23 -2.35 -5.94
CA ALA A 145 6.61 -2.40 -7.25
C ALA A 145 5.21 -1.80 -7.25
N GLN A 146 4.44 -2.10 -6.21
CA GLN A 146 3.15 -1.49 -5.97
C GLN A 146 3.27 0.02 -5.79
N LEU A 147 4.22 0.48 -4.97
CA LEU A 147 4.49 1.89 -4.73
C LEU A 147 4.88 2.64 -6.01
N LYS A 148 5.64 2.05 -6.94
CA LYS A 148 5.90 2.68 -8.25
C LYS A 148 4.63 2.87 -9.08
N MET A 149 3.65 1.98 -8.94
CA MET A 149 2.37 2.08 -9.66
C MET A 149 1.38 3.04 -8.98
N VAL A 150 1.25 2.99 -7.65
CA VAL A 150 0.25 3.79 -6.91
C VAL A 150 0.79 5.12 -6.40
N GLY A 151 2.10 5.24 -6.20
CA GLY A 151 2.74 6.44 -5.69
C GLY A 151 2.45 7.71 -6.51
N PRO A 152 2.43 7.65 -7.86
CA PRO A 152 2.01 8.79 -8.68
C PRO A 152 0.59 9.31 -8.38
N HIS A 153 -0.25 8.52 -7.72
CA HIS A 153 -1.61 8.87 -7.31
C HIS A 153 -1.70 9.36 -5.85
N ILE A 154 -0.58 9.43 -5.14
CA ILE A 154 -0.47 10.02 -3.80
C ILE A 154 0.07 11.45 -3.94
N HIS A 155 -0.78 12.44 -3.72
CA HIS A 155 -0.53 13.86 -3.93
C HIS A 155 -0.10 14.57 -2.65
N PHE A 156 0.98 15.34 -2.77
CA PHE A 156 1.51 16.19 -1.70
C PHE A 156 1.27 17.70 -1.93
N GLY A 157 0.40 18.03 -2.88
CA GLY A 157 0.11 19.41 -3.30
C GLY A 157 1.11 19.95 -4.31
N ASN A 158 0.77 21.10 -4.92
CA ASN A 158 1.60 21.81 -5.91
C ASN A 158 2.08 20.94 -7.10
N GLY A 159 1.27 19.96 -7.51
CA GLY A 159 1.62 19.03 -8.59
C GLY A 159 2.66 17.96 -8.22
N VAL A 160 3.08 17.88 -6.95
CA VAL A 160 4.04 16.88 -6.49
C VAL A 160 3.31 15.61 -6.04
N THR A 161 3.83 14.46 -6.47
CA THR A 161 3.32 13.14 -6.07
C THR A 161 4.43 12.24 -5.54
N PHE A 162 4.08 11.12 -4.92
CA PHE A 162 5.05 10.14 -4.42
C PHE A 162 5.63 9.34 -5.59
N GLN A 163 6.66 9.86 -6.25
CA GLN A 163 7.31 9.13 -7.35
C GLN A 163 8.63 8.54 -6.90
N LEU A 164 8.90 7.31 -7.36
CA LEU A 164 10.17 6.65 -7.16
C LEU A 164 10.86 6.42 -8.51
N PHE A 165 12.14 6.74 -8.56
CA PHE A 165 12.97 6.67 -9.76
C PHE A 165 14.11 5.69 -9.54
N ASP A 166 14.33 4.82 -10.52
CA ASP A 166 15.53 3.99 -10.56
C ASP A 166 16.72 4.84 -10.99
N HIS A 167 17.82 4.74 -10.25
CA HIS A 167 19.10 5.34 -10.62
C HIS A 167 20.24 4.36 -10.36
N GLY A 168 20.60 3.61 -11.40
CA GLY A 168 21.57 2.52 -11.29
C GLY A 168 21.04 1.42 -10.37
N ASN A 169 21.71 1.19 -9.25
CA ASN A 169 21.32 0.23 -8.22
C ASN A 169 20.59 0.86 -7.01
N LYS A 170 20.23 2.15 -7.08
CA LYS A 170 19.55 2.88 -6.00
C LYS A 170 18.18 3.36 -6.43
N LEU A 171 17.29 3.49 -5.45
CA LEU A 171 15.96 4.08 -5.62
C LEU A 171 15.97 5.52 -5.08
N ARG A 172 15.27 6.43 -5.75
CA ARG A 172 15.23 7.85 -5.37
C ARG A 172 13.82 8.41 -5.40
N ALA A 173 13.52 9.37 -4.53
CA ALA A 173 12.25 10.09 -4.55
C ALA A 173 12.21 11.26 -5.58
N ILE A 174 13.37 11.74 -6.02
CA ILE A 174 13.51 12.77 -7.08
C ILE A 174 14.54 12.32 -8.10
N LYS A 175 14.21 12.44 -9.38
CA LYS A 175 15.01 11.94 -10.52
C LYS A 175 16.44 12.49 -10.57
N ASP A 176 16.65 13.73 -10.11
CA ASP A 176 17.88 14.49 -10.33
C ASP A 176 18.66 14.86 -9.05
N ASP A 177 18.28 14.31 -7.89
CA ASP A 177 18.95 14.62 -6.62
C ASP A 177 19.61 13.36 -6.01
N ILE A 178 20.94 13.42 -5.83
CA ILE A 178 21.72 12.31 -5.27
C ILE A 178 21.56 12.18 -3.76
N ASP A 179 21.20 13.26 -3.07
CA ASP A 179 21.07 13.31 -1.61
C ASP A 179 19.73 12.73 -1.12
N LEU A 180 18.90 12.27 -2.07
CA LEU A 180 17.59 11.66 -1.86
C LEU A 180 17.56 10.19 -2.30
N ALA A 181 18.65 9.47 -2.01
CA ALA A 181 18.72 8.02 -2.19
C ALA A 181 18.02 7.28 -1.03
N ILE A 182 17.33 6.20 -1.40
CA ILE A 182 16.69 5.26 -0.49
C ILE A 182 17.48 3.96 -0.56
N ASP A 183 17.91 3.47 0.59
CA ASP A 183 18.57 2.17 0.74
C ASP A 183 17.53 1.13 1.14
N ILE A 184 17.37 0.13 0.28
CA ILE A 184 16.37 -0.92 0.43
C ILE A 184 17.05 -2.12 1.09
N ASP A 185 16.42 -2.60 2.15
CA ASP A 185 16.87 -3.77 2.88
C ASP A 185 18.29 -3.60 3.49
N PRO A 186 18.58 -2.44 4.13
CA PRO A 186 19.92 -2.10 4.59
C PRO A 186 20.42 -3.12 5.64
N PRO A 187 21.74 -3.23 5.84
CA PRO A 187 22.26 -3.91 7.01
C PRO A 187 21.80 -3.17 8.27
N LEU A 188 21.13 -3.90 9.16
CA LEU A 188 20.71 -3.43 10.47
C LEU A 188 21.60 -4.06 11.56
N PRO A 189 21.83 -3.38 12.69
CA PRO A 189 22.57 -3.92 13.82
C PRO A 189 22.09 -5.30 14.27
N ALA A 190 22.97 -6.06 14.92
CA ALA A 190 22.60 -7.31 15.57
C ALA A 190 21.56 -7.04 16.67
N ASN A 191 20.57 -7.95 16.80
CA ASN A 191 19.43 -7.84 17.72
C ASN A 191 18.50 -6.63 17.49
N ASP A 192 18.50 -6.05 16.29
CA ASP A 192 17.52 -5.02 15.93
C ASP A 192 16.11 -5.63 15.79
N PHE A 193 15.09 -4.97 16.37
CA PHE A 193 13.70 -5.43 16.30
C PHE A 193 13.19 -5.56 14.87
N PHE A 194 13.68 -4.73 13.95
CA PHE A 194 13.28 -4.79 12.55
C PHE A 194 13.86 -6.03 11.84
N GLN A 195 14.94 -6.62 12.34
CA GLN A 195 15.48 -7.88 11.80
C GLN A 195 14.57 -9.06 12.13
N GLN A 196 13.93 -9.08 13.31
CA GLN A 196 13.08 -10.19 13.74
C GLN A 196 11.84 -10.36 12.85
N HIS A 197 11.32 -9.26 12.30
CA HIS A 197 10.09 -9.22 11.50
C HIS A 197 10.33 -8.78 10.06
N ARG A 198 11.55 -8.95 9.55
CA ARG A 198 11.93 -8.58 8.18
C ARG A 198 11.14 -9.41 7.19
N GLN A 199 10.42 -8.75 6.29
CA GLN A 199 9.66 -9.41 5.23
C GLN A 199 10.33 -9.20 3.87
N GLN A 200 10.50 -10.28 3.11
CA GLN A 200 11.12 -10.20 1.77
C GLN A 200 10.35 -9.26 0.82
N HIS A 201 9.03 -9.19 0.95
CA HIS A 201 8.18 -8.39 0.08
C HIS A 201 7.91 -6.96 0.58
N ASP A 202 8.20 -6.69 1.85
CA ASP A 202 8.12 -5.38 2.50
C ASP A 202 9.34 -5.16 3.42
N PRO A 203 10.56 -5.07 2.85
CA PRO A 203 11.81 -5.03 3.61
C PRO A 203 12.01 -3.69 4.32
N ALA A 204 12.93 -3.66 5.29
CA ALA A 204 13.34 -2.43 5.95
C ALA A 204 13.88 -1.39 4.96
N VAL A 205 13.74 -0.12 5.29
CA VAL A 205 14.19 0.99 4.44
C VAL A 205 15.02 1.96 5.26
N ARG A 206 16.19 2.36 4.74
CA ARG A 206 16.92 3.51 5.27
C ARG A 206 16.75 4.70 4.33
N SER A 207 16.28 5.82 4.87
CA SER A 207 16.03 7.02 4.08
C SER A 207 16.37 8.28 4.88
N SER A 208 17.13 9.18 4.27
CA SER A 208 17.32 10.55 4.74
C SER A 208 16.26 11.50 4.17
N ILE A 209 15.21 10.99 3.53
CA ILE A 209 14.26 11.84 2.81
C ILE A 209 13.07 12.15 3.70
N THR A 210 12.60 13.39 3.63
CA THR A 210 11.29 13.76 4.17
C THR A 210 10.61 14.77 3.25
N TYR A 211 9.29 14.89 3.37
CA TYR A 211 8.52 15.87 2.63
C TYR A 211 7.98 16.95 3.59
N ALA A 212 8.12 18.21 3.21
CA ALA A 212 7.73 19.36 4.00
C ALA A 212 7.06 20.42 3.12
N SER A 213 5.76 20.66 3.26
CA SER A 213 5.11 21.80 2.61
C SER A 213 5.52 23.11 3.31
N PRO A 214 5.81 24.22 2.58
CA PRO A 214 5.82 24.36 1.12
C PRO A 214 7.15 23.98 0.45
N THR A 215 8.20 23.67 1.24
CA THR A 215 9.58 23.43 0.77
C THR A 215 9.76 22.21 -0.14
N GLY A 216 8.82 21.28 -0.17
CA GLY A 216 8.90 20.03 -0.93
C GLY A 216 9.73 18.94 -0.24
N TRP A 217 10.30 18.07 -1.06
CA TRP A 217 11.22 17.02 -0.63
C TRP A 217 12.54 17.62 -0.13
N ARG A 218 13.09 17.08 0.96
CA ARG A 218 14.36 17.53 1.55
C ARG A 218 15.14 16.36 2.10
N SER A 219 16.47 16.51 2.13
CA SER A 219 17.37 15.60 2.82
C SER A 219 17.50 15.96 4.31
N LEU A 220 17.56 14.94 5.14
CA LEU A 220 17.78 15.00 6.58
C LEU A 220 19.27 14.78 6.85
N THR A 221 19.79 15.46 7.86
CA THR A 221 21.18 15.30 8.32
C THR A 221 21.47 13.90 8.86
N VAL A 222 20.45 13.22 9.41
CA VAL A 222 20.56 11.85 9.94
C VAL A 222 19.50 10.98 9.27
N PRO A 223 19.89 9.84 8.65
CA PRO A 223 18.95 8.93 8.01
C PRO A 223 18.11 8.20 9.05
N TRP A 224 16.87 7.89 8.68
CA TRP A 224 15.94 7.10 9.48
C TRP A 224 15.91 5.68 8.93
N ASP A 225 15.90 4.72 9.85
CA ASP A 225 15.65 3.32 9.53
C ASP A 225 14.17 3.03 9.82
N TYR A 226 13.44 2.63 8.80
CA TYR A 226 12.04 2.21 8.86
C TYR A 226 11.96 0.69 8.88
N SER A 227 11.00 0.14 9.63
CA SER A 227 10.83 -1.32 9.71
C SER A 227 10.43 -1.94 8.38
N SER A 228 9.80 -1.17 7.48
CA SER A 228 9.36 -1.63 6.16
C SER A 228 9.18 -0.51 5.14
N VAL A 229 8.99 -0.86 3.86
CA VAL A 229 8.67 0.09 2.79
C VAL A 229 7.29 0.71 3.02
N SER A 230 6.29 -0.10 3.36
CA SER A 230 4.94 0.41 3.66
C SER A 230 4.98 1.40 4.82
N PHE A 231 5.78 1.13 5.86
CA PHE A 231 5.99 2.04 7.00
C PHE A 231 6.64 3.35 6.62
N PHE A 232 7.66 3.30 5.75
CA PHE A 232 8.26 4.50 5.17
C PHE A 232 7.20 5.37 4.46
N VAL A 233 6.34 4.78 3.63
CA VAL A 233 5.27 5.52 2.93
C VAL A 233 4.28 6.11 3.93
N LYS A 234 3.79 5.31 4.89
CA LYS A 234 2.84 5.77 5.93
C LYS A 234 3.40 6.95 6.70
N ASN A 235 4.69 6.91 7.07
CA ASN A 235 5.34 8.03 7.76
C ASN A 235 5.43 9.30 6.89
N ILE A 236 5.72 9.18 5.59
CA ILE A 236 5.74 10.35 4.69
C ILE A 236 4.34 10.96 4.56
N VAL A 237 3.31 10.13 4.38
CA VAL A 237 1.89 10.55 4.33
C VAL A 237 1.49 11.28 5.62
N LEU A 238 1.75 10.68 6.79
CA LEU A 238 1.43 11.27 8.09
C LEU A 238 2.19 12.58 8.35
N ASN A 239 3.46 12.66 7.95
CA ASN A 239 4.26 13.88 8.11
C ASN A 239 3.75 15.01 7.21
N HIS A 240 3.32 14.71 6.00
CA HIS A 240 2.71 15.70 5.13
C HIS A 240 1.35 16.16 5.67
N PHE A 241 0.50 15.23 6.10
CA PHE A 241 -0.80 15.53 6.71
C PHE A 241 -0.64 16.46 7.93
N LYS A 242 0.26 16.12 8.86
CA LYS A 242 0.59 16.95 10.05
C LYS A 242 1.01 18.38 9.72
N ARG A 243 1.64 18.60 8.56
CA ARG A 243 2.13 19.93 8.17
C ARG A 243 1.10 20.73 7.39
N SER A 244 0.18 20.06 6.72
CA SER A 244 -0.90 20.68 5.94
C SER A 244 -2.17 20.90 6.74
N HIS A 245 -2.35 20.19 7.85
CA HIS A 245 -3.53 20.26 8.72
C HIS A 245 -3.12 20.53 10.16
N GLU A 246 -3.98 21.23 10.90
CA GLU A 246 -3.84 21.35 12.36
C GLU A 246 -4.17 20.00 13.02
N THR A 247 -3.15 19.15 13.17
CA THR A 247 -3.30 17.90 13.92
C THR A 247 -2.99 18.12 15.39
N ASN A 248 -3.83 17.59 16.29
CA ASN A 248 -3.51 17.53 17.70
C ASN A 248 -2.75 16.24 18.01
N GLY A 249 -1.77 16.34 18.90
CA GLY A 249 -1.00 15.18 19.30
C GLY A 249 -0.25 15.40 20.60
N THR A 250 0.20 14.30 21.18
CA THR A 250 1.08 14.27 22.34
C THR A 250 2.23 13.30 22.05
N HIS A 251 3.43 13.62 22.55
CA HIS A 251 4.59 12.74 22.45
C HIS A 251 5.32 12.70 23.77
N ARG A 252 5.87 11.53 24.12
CA ARG A 252 6.73 11.33 25.28
C ARG A 252 7.80 10.30 24.98
N GLU A 253 8.98 10.52 25.54
CA GLU A 253 9.98 9.47 25.69
C GLU A 253 9.58 8.60 26.88
N ILE A 254 9.45 7.30 26.65
CA ILE A 254 9.01 6.33 27.65
C ILE A 254 10.04 5.20 27.67
N ASP A 255 10.48 4.85 28.87
CA ASP A 255 11.31 3.67 29.09
C ASP A 255 10.50 2.44 28.65
N ARG A 256 11.10 1.65 27.73
CA ARG A 256 10.46 0.48 27.13
C ARG A 256 10.08 -0.59 28.16
N HIS A 257 10.68 -0.58 29.34
CA HIS A 257 10.45 -1.53 30.43
C HIS A 257 9.31 -1.13 31.38
N VAL A 258 8.74 0.08 31.23
CA VAL A 258 7.56 0.52 31.99
C VAL A 258 6.36 -0.39 31.70
N ASP A 259 5.46 -0.50 32.69
CA ASP A 259 4.22 -1.28 32.60
C ASP A 259 4.47 -2.75 32.21
N ASN A 260 5.39 -3.40 32.91
CA ASN A 260 5.83 -4.78 32.65
C ASN A 260 6.38 -4.99 31.22
N SER A 261 7.18 -4.03 30.74
CA SER A 261 7.77 -4.08 29.40
C SER A 261 6.73 -4.18 28.28
N ARG A 262 5.58 -3.51 28.44
CA ARG A 262 4.51 -3.55 27.43
C ARG A 262 4.93 -2.95 26.10
N LEU A 263 5.67 -1.84 26.09
CA LEU A 263 6.21 -1.27 24.86
C LEU A 263 7.23 -2.20 24.19
N ASP A 264 8.11 -2.82 24.99
CA ASP A 264 9.05 -3.83 24.47
C ASP A 264 8.30 -5.01 23.84
N THR A 265 7.23 -5.49 24.48
CA THR A 265 6.38 -6.56 23.95
C THR A 265 5.74 -6.16 22.61
N LEU A 266 5.18 -4.96 22.50
CA LEU A 266 4.62 -4.44 21.24
C LEU A 266 5.68 -4.36 20.14
N MET A 267 6.91 -3.96 20.48
CA MET A 267 8.03 -3.90 19.53
C MET A 267 8.56 -5.28 19.12
N THR A 268 8.37 -6.31 19.95
CA THR A 268 8.69 -7.71 19.61
C THR A 268 7.59 -8.41 18.80
N GLN A 269 6.42 -7.81 18.63
CA GLN A 269 5.36 -8.32 17.75
C GLN A 269 5.60 -7.90 16.30
N SER A 270 4.92 -8.56 15.35
CA SER A 270 5.00 -8.21 13.93
C SER A 270 4.47 -6.79 13.70
N LEU A 271 5.37 -5.88 13.37
CA LEU A 271 5.04 -4.48 13.06
C LEU A 271 4.16 -4.34 11.81
N HIS A 272 4.08 -5.36 10.95
CA HIS A 272 3.28 -5.33 9.71
C HIS A 272 1.77 -5.53 9.94
N THR A 273 1.33 -5.67 11.19
CA THR A 273 -0.08 -5.69 11.55
C THR A 273 -0.38 -4.44 12.38
N PRO A 274 -1.35 -3.60 11.99
CA PRO A 274 -1.75 -2.46 12.80
C PRO A 274 -2.10 -2.91 14.21
N VAL A 275 -1.68 -2.12 15.21
CA VAL A 275 -2.08 -2.41 16.59
C VAL A 275 -3.59 -2.23 16.73
N GLU A 276 -4.25 -3.18 17.39
CA GLU A 276 -5.70 -3.18 17.53
C GLU A 276 -6.21 -1.84 18.09
N GLY A 277 -7.15 -1.20 17.40
CA GLY A 277 -7.70 0.11 17.78
C GLY A 277 -6.94 1.31 17.23
N CYS A 278 -5.85 1.12 16.51
CA CYS A 278 -5.20 2.16 15.70
C CYS A 278 -5.65 2.09 14.24
N THR A 279 -5.85 3.26 13.62
CA THR A 279 -6.05 3.36 12.16
C THR A 279 -4.83 2.89 11.39
N THR A 280 -3.64 3.21 11.90
CA THR A 280 -2.36 2.77 11.35
C THR A 280 -1.30 2.76 12.44
N THR A 281 -0.22 2.03 12.22
CA THR A 281 0.97 2.06 13.06
C THR A 281 2.19 2.24 12.17
N ALA A 282 3.11 3.10 12.61
CA ALA A 282 4.41 3.31 11.97
C ALA A 282 5.50 3.31 13.05
N SER A 283 6.61 2.66 12.76
CA SER A 283 7.80 2.59 13.60
C SER A 283 9.03 2.91 12.76
N PHE A 284 9.93 3.66 13.36
CA PHE A 284 11.20 4.05 12.78
C PHE A 284 12.19 4.25 13.91
N ARG A 285 13.48 4.12 13.59
CA ARG A 285 14.56 4.40 14.54
C ARG A 285 15.50 5.46 13.99
N PHE A 286 16.02 6.26 14.92
CA PHE A 286 17.19 7.08 14.69
C PHE A 286 18.44 6.22 14.83
N ALA A 287 19.41 6.40 13.93
CA ALA A 287 20.74 5.86 14.16
C ALA A 287 21.37 6.60 15.36
N GLY A 288 21.30 6.04 16.58
CA GLY A 288 22.03 6.58 17.73
C GLY A 288 21.43 6.45 19.14
N HIS A 289 20.16 6.05 19.32
CA HIS A 289 19.55 5.96 20.66
C HIS A 289 18.92 4.58 20.91
N THR A 290 19.34 3.88 21.97
CA THR A 290 19.04 2.46 22.18
C THR A 290 18.18 2.13 23.41
N TRP A 291 17.80 3.13 24.23
CA TRP A 291 17.21 2.85 25.57
C TRP A 291 15.81 3.44 25.82
N CYS A 292 15.39 4.47 25.09
CA CYS A 292 14.06 5.09 25.25
C CYS A 292 13.27 5.00 23.94
N LEU A 293 11.96 4.74 24.04
CA LEU A 293 11.05 4.76 22.90
C LEU A 293 10.29 6.09 22.90
N SER A 294 10.32 6.80 21.76
CA SER A 294 9.46 7.95 21.54
C SER A 294 8.08 7.45 21.11
N VAL A 295 7.07 7.64 21.94
CA VAL A 295 5.68 7.32 21.63
C VAL A 295 4.94 8.60 21.27
N GLU A 296 4.40 8.67 20.05
CA GLU A 296 3.58 9.80 19.57
C GLU A 296 2.15 9.31 19.28
N VAL A 297 1.15 9.98 19.84
CA VAL A 297 -0.27 9.77 19.51
C VAL A 297 -0.80 11.02 18.84
N LYS A 298 -1.45 10.83 17.69
CA LYS A 298 -2.08 11.90 16.90
C LYS A 298 -3.56 11.63 16.77
N THR A 299 -4.35 12.70 16.68
CA THR A 299 -5.79 12.58 16.52
C THR A 299 -6.39 13.70 15.68
N THR A 300 -7.47 13.32 14.98
CA THR A 300 -8.42 14.21 14.30
C THR A 300 -9.67 14.45 15.15
N GLU A 301 -9.76 13.89 16.36
CA GLU A 301 -10.80 14.18 17.33
C GLU A 301 -10.86 15.69 17.59
N SER A 302 -12.06 16.27 17.49
CA SER A 302 -12.26 17.68 17.81
C SER A 302 -12.05 17.90 19.30
N ALA A 303 -11.28 18.93 19.65
CA ALA A 303 -11.02 19.25 21.05
C ALA A 303 -12.31 19.63 21.77
N MET A 304 -12.56 19.02 22.93
CA MET A 304 -13.64 19.47 23.80
C MET A 304 -13.37 20.90 24.28
N CYS A 305 -14.39 21.76 24.21
CA CYS A 305 -14.32 23.13 24.70
C CYS A 305 -14.61 23.20 26.21
N GLY A 306 -13.95 24.11 26.93
CA GLY A 306 -14.25 24.36 28.35
C GLY A 306 -13.75 23.30 29.34
N VAL A 307 -12.89 22.38 28.89
CA VAL A 307 -12.25 21.35 29.72
C VAL A 307 -10.80 21.71 30.07
N GLY A 308 -10.19 20.97 30.99
CA GLY A 308 -8.80 21.16 31.41
C GLY A 308 -7.78 21.09 30.25
N GLY A 309 -6.57 21.62 30.47
CA GLY A 309 -5.52 21.68 29.45
C GLY A 309 -4.87 20.33 29.11
N ALA A 310 -5.18 19.25 29.85
CA ALA A 310 -4.60 17.95 29.63
C ALA A 310 -5.12 17.32 28.33
N PHE A 311 -4.25 16.55 27.64
CA PHE A 311 -4.61 15.90 26.37
C PHE A 311 -5.82 14.99 26.53
N ARG A 312 -5.91 14.25 27.64
CA ARG A 312 -7.05 13.37 27.92
C ARG A 312 -8.39 14.07 28.07
N ASP A 313 -8.39 15.31 28.55
CA ASP A 313 -9.61 16.05 28.82
C ASP A 313 -10.13 16.60 27.50
N ARG A 314 -9.21 17.08 26.64
CA ARG A 314 -9.51 17.60 25.31
C ARG A 314 -9.85 16.50 24.29
N PHE A 315 -9.27 15.31 24.42
CA PHE A 315 -9.37 14.20 23.46
C PHE A 315 -9.62 12.84 24.16
N PRO A 316 -10.80 12.65 24.80
CA PRO A 316 -11.05 11.44 25.58
C PRO A 316 -11.30 10.20 24.72
N GLN A 317 -11.79 10.31 23.48
CA GLN A 317 -11.90 9.14 22.61
C GLN A 317 -10.52 8.60 22.25
N THR A 318 -9.61 9.49 21.87
CA THR A 318 -8.21 9.19 21.57
C THR A 318 -7.52 8.60 22.78
N THR A 319 -7.76 9.15 23.97
CA THR A 319 -7.15 8.65 25.20
C THR A 319 -7.66 7.26 25.57
N ARG A 320 -8.94 6.98 25.37
CA ARG A 320 -9.50 5.64 25.58
C ARG A 320 -8.87 4.61 24.64
N LEU A 321 -8.68 4.96 23.36
CA LEU A 321 -7.99 4.11 22.39
C LEU A 321 -6.51 3.92 22.77
N ALA A 322 -5.80 4.99 23.10
CA ALA A 322 -4.42 4.94 23.56
C ALA A 322 -4.28 4.05 24.81
N ARG A 323 -5.24 4.08 25.74
CA ARG A 323 -5.26 3.21 26.91
C ARG A 323 -5.46 1.74 26.56
N ALA A 324 -6.31 1.42 25.59
CA ALA A 324 -6.52 0.05 25.13
C ALA A 324 -5.23 -0.52 24.51
N VAL A 325 -4.55 0.29 23.69
CA VAL A 325 -3.33 -0.07 22.97
C VAL A 325 -2.11 -0.12 23.90
N LEU A 326 -1.82 0.98 24.57
CA LEU A 326 -0.58 1.19 25.33
C LEU A 326 -0.68 0.71 26.78
N GLY A 327 -1.87 0.40 27.28
CA GLY A 327 -2.09 0.08 28.68
C GLY A 327 -2.30 1.31 29.56
N ALA A 328 -2.75 1.06 30.78
CA ALA A 328 -3.18 2.10 31.70
C ALA A 328 -2.05 3.05 32.13
N VAL A 329 -0.86 2.51 32.39
CA VAL A 329 0.27 3.27 32.93
C VAL A 329 0.88 4.15 31.85
N ILE A 330 1.19 3.59 30.68
CA ILE A 330 1.81 4.31 29.57
C ILE A 330 0.85 5.38 29.02
N SER A 331 -0.45 5.06 28.87
CA SER A 331 -1.44 6.05 28.44
C SER A 331 -1.57 7.23 29.42
N ALA A 332 -1.48 6.99 30.73
CA ALA A 332 -1.51 8.07 31.71
C ALA A 332 -0.27 8.99 31.64
N ILE A 333 0.92 8.42 31.36
CA ILE A 333 2.15 9.20 31.13
C ILE A 333 2.01 10.07 29.87
N LEU A 334 1.45 9.49 28.80
CA LEU A 334 1.36 10.12 27.49
C LEU A 334 0.25 11.20 27.40
N CYS A 335 -0.96 10.90 27.90
CA CYS A 335 -2.13 11.75 27.75
C CYS A 335 -2.37 12.70 28.94
N GLY A 336 -1.59 12.56 30.02
CA GLY A 336 -1.74 13.35 31.24
C GLY A 336 -2.58 12.66 32.32
N ARG A 337 -2.21 12.93 33.58
CA ARG A 337 -2.94 12.56 34.80
C ARG A 337 -3.92 13.63 35.23
#